data_AF-A0A6N2LNY3-F1
#
_entry.id   AF-A0A6N2LNY3-F1
#
_cell.length_a   1.000
_cell.length_b   1.000
_cell.length_c   1.000
_cell.angle_alpha   90.00
_cell.angle_beta   90.00
_cell.angle_gamma   90.00
#
_symmetry.space_group_name_H-M   'P 1'
#
loop_
_entity.id
_entity.type
_entity.pdbx_description
1 polymer ?
#
loop_
_entity_poly.entity_id
_entity_poly.type
_entity_poly.pdbx_seq_one_letter_code
_entity_poly.pdbx_strand_id
1 'polypeptide(L)'
;MEMLRPDTSVDAHALACILYILRVGVTDQMTEPTQRGFLVFLGKQLESSDVTPSMKIAALRTLSYTLKTLGEVPLEFKELFDSTIVAAVSHSSQLVRIEAALALRVLAEVDPTCVGGLISYVVTTLSASRDNVSFEKGSNLKIELDSLNGQTTVLAALVSISPKLPLGYPARLHLKKQESMRASLHCFTRYFFKHYFYQALRILRKWCLSTALRQTVVVL
;
A
#
# COMPACT_ATOMS: atom_id res chain seq x y z
N MET A 1 31.59 4.68 -22.19
CA MET A 1 31.20 3.68 -21.17
C MET A 1 29.96 4.22 -20.48
N GLU A 2 28.79 4.00 -21.09
CA GLU A 2 27.51 4.50 -20.60
C GLU A 2 27.01 3.58 -19.47
N MET A 3 26.83 4.18 -18.29
CA MET A 3 26.14 3.59 -17.15
C MET A 3 24.71 3.23 -17.55
N LEU A 4 24.43 1.92 -17.63
CA LEU A 4 23.07 1.38 -17.67
C LEU A 4 22.34 1.82 -16.40
N ARG A 5 21.57 2.90 -16.51
CA ARG A 5 20.56 3.29 -15.54
C ARG A 5 19.51 2.17 -15.56
N PRO A 6 19.31 1.39 -14.48
CA PRO A 6 18.22 0.43 -14.47
C PRO A 6 16.95 1.27 -14.47
N ASP A 7 16.25 1.28 -15.61
CA ASP A 7 14.93 1.87 -15.71
C ASP A 7 14.00 1.10 -14.77
N THR A 8 13.91 1.60 -13.55
CA THR A 8 13.05 1.15 -12.46
C THR A 8 11.59 1.54 -12.71
N SER A 9 11.19 1.68 -13.98
CA SER A 9 9.80 1.90 -14.34
C SER A 9 9.06 0.57 -14.22
N VAL A 10 8.20 0.47 -13.21
CA VAL A 10 7.26 -0.64 -13.08
C VAL A 10 6.36 -0.65 -14.33
N ASP A 11 6.43 -1.71 -15.14
CA ASP A 11 5.48 -1.87 -16.24
C ASP A 11 4.07 -2.06 -15.67
N ALA A 12 3.26 -1.01 -15.83
CA ALA A 12 1.89 -0.96 -15.37
C ALA A 12 1.03 -2.08 -15.96
N HIS A 13 1.25 -2.47 -17.22
CA HIS A 13 0.45 -3.52 -17.87
C HIS A 13 0.83 -4.89 -17.31
N ALA A 14 2.11 -5.22 -17.24
CA ALA A 14 2.57 -6.46 -16.61
C ALA A 14 2.11 -6.57 -15.14
N LEU A 15 2.25 -5.50 -14.36
CA LEU A 15 1.80 -5.49 -12.97
C LEU A 15 0.27 -5.71 -12.86
N ALA A 16 -0.52 -5.09 -13.73
CA ALA A 16 -1.98 -5.30 -13.73
C ALA A 16 -2.35 -6.76 -14.07
N CYS A 17 -1.66 -7.37 -15.04
CA CYS A 17 -1.85 -8.79 -15.37
C CYS A 17 -1.48 -9.69 -14.19
N ILE A 18 -0.34 -9.46 -13.55
CA ILE A 18 0.11 -10.22 -12.38
C ILE A 18 -0.91 -10.11 -11.25
N LEU A 19 -1.40 -8.90 -10.96
CA LEU A 19 -2.40 -8.68 -9.92
C LEU A 19 -3.73 -9.37 -10.24
N TYR A 20 -4.14 -9.40 -11.51
CA TYR A 20 -5.34 -10.12 -11.92
C TYR A 20 -5.18 -11.63 -11.68
N ILE A 21 -4.04 -12.21 -12.05
CA ILE A 21 -3.74 -13.62 -11.83
C ILE A 21 -3.71 -13.94 -10.33
N LEU A 22 -2.98 -13.14 -9.54
CA LEU A 22 -2.90 -13.33 -8.08
C LEU A 22 -4.26 -13.21 -7.42
N ARG A 23 -5.10 -12.29 -7.88
CA ARG A 23 -6.45 -12.11 -7.34
C ARG A 23 -7.38 -13.26 -7.73
N VAL A 24 -7.67 -13.40 -9.02
CA VAL A 24 -8.73 -14.27 -9.54
C VAL A 24 -8.27 -15.71 -9.72
N GLY A 25 -7.03 -15.90 -10.16
CA GLY A 25 -6.46 -17.22 -10.44
C GLY A 25 -5.84 -17.89 -9.22
N VAL A 26 -5.48 -17.13 -8.18
CA VAL A 26 -4.84 -17.65 -6.97
C VAL A 26 -5.72 -17.43 -5.74
N THR A 27 -5.89 -16.20 -5.27
CA THR A 27 -6.60 -15.92 -4.00
C THR A 27 -8.05 -16.39 -4.03
N ASP A 28 -8.81 -16.09 -5.09
CA ASP A 28 -10.23 -16.46 -5.18
C ASP A 28 -10.46 -17.97 -5.33
N GLN A 29 -9.44 -18.73 -5.73
CA GLN A 29 -9.50 -20.19 -5.84
C GLN A 29 -9.11 -20.91 -4.54
N MET A 30 -8.51 -20.19 -3.58
CA MET A 30 -8.08 -20.75 -2.31
C MET A 30 -9.24 -20.88 -1.33
N THR A 31 -9.23 -21.93 -0.52
CA THR A 31 -10.07 -22.01 0.67
C THR A 31 -9.54 -21.05 1.74
N GLU A 32 -10.41 -20.65 2.67
CA GLU A 32 -10.09 -19.75 3.78
C GLU A 32 -8.82 -20.14 4.57
N PRO A 33 -8.59 -21.40 5.01
CA PRO A 33 -7.36 -21.78 5.69
C PRO A 33 -6.11 -21.63 4.80
N THR A 34 -6.22 -21.88 3.50
CA THR A 34 -5.12 -21.67 2.54
C THR A 34 -4.82 -20.17 2.37
N GLN A 35 -5.85 -19.32 2.35
CA GLN A 35 -5.68 -17.86 2.30
C GLN A 35 -4.95 -17.32 3.53
N ARG A 36 -5.23 -17.85 4.74
CA ARG A 36 -4.50 -17.50 5.97
C ARG A 36 -3.02 -17.85 5.86
N GLY A 37 -2.69 -19.07 5.41
CA GLY A 37 -1.31 -19.48 5.15
C GLY A 37 -0.62 -18.64 4.07
N PHE A 38 -1.36 -18.26 3.04
CA PHE A 38 -0.86 -17.40 1.96
C PHE A 38 -0.54 -15.98 2.44
N LEU A 39 -1.31 -15.41 3.38
CA LEU A 39 -0.98 -14.11 4.01
C LEU A 39 0.37 -14.15 4.74
N VAL A 40 0.61 -15.20 5.52
CA VAL A 40 1.89 -15.42 6.22
C VAL A 40 3.04 -15.52 5.22
N PHE A 41 2.83 -16.26 4.11
CA PHE A 41 3.82 -16.34 3.04
C PHE A 41 4.12 -14.97 2.42
N LEU A 42 3.09 -14.18 2.09
CA LEU A 42 3.25 -12.83 1.53
C LEU A 42 3.98 -11.89 2.50
N GLY A 43 3.70 -11.96 3.81
CA GLY A 43 4.42 -11.21 4.84
C GLY A 43 5.92 -11.50 4.81
N LYS A 44 6.30 -12.78 4.81
CA LYS A 44 7.71 -13.20 4.71
C LYS A 44 8.39 -12.71 3.43
N GLN A 45 7.68 -12.67 2.31
CA GLN A 45 8.22 -12.12 1.05
C GLN A 45 8.53 -10.61 1.14
N LEU A 46 7.82 -9.86 1.97
CA LEU A 46 8.07 -8.42 2.13
C LEU A 46 9.36 -8.13 2.90
N GLU A 47 9.75 -9.03 3.81
CA GLU A 47 10.98 -8.95 4.60
C GLU A 47 12.22 -9.41 3.82
N SER A 48 12.05 -10.29 2.84
CA SER A 48 13.15 -10.80 2.02
C SER A 48 13.91 -9.67 1.29
N SER A 49 15.24 -9.76 1.31
CA SER A 49 16.16 -8.88 0.59
C SER A 49 16.13 -9.08 -0.93
N ASP A 50 15.71 -10.27 -1.37
CA ASP A 50 15.84 -10.70 -2.77
C ASP A 50 14.63 -10.26 -3.62
N VAL A 51 13.66 -9.61 -2.99
CA VAL A 51 12.39 -9.25 -3.59
C VAL A 51 12.45 -7.84 -4.16
N THR A 52 12.25 -7.74 -5.48
CA THR A 52 12.25 -6.46 -6.21
C THR A 52 11.10 -5.54 -5.75
N PRO A 53 11.21 -4.21 -5.92
CA PRO A 53 10.13 -3.28 -5.57
C PRO A 53 8.77 -3.63 -6.22
N SER A 54 8.77 -4.10 -7.46
CA SER A 54 7.56 -4.54 -8.17
C SER A 54 6.91 -5.74 -7.51
N MET A 55 7.71 -6.71 -7.05
CA MET A 55 7.22 -7.87 -6.31
C MET A 55 6.66 -7.46 -4.95
N LYS A 56 7.30 -6.52 -4.24
CA LYS A 56 6.75 -5.98 -2.96
C LYS A 56 5.42 -5.27 -3.18
N ILE A 57 5.27 -4.50 -4.26
CA ILE A 57 3.98 -3.89 -4.65
C ILE A 57 2.91 -4.96 -4.91
N ALA A 58 3.24 -6.00 -5.68
CA ALA A 58 2.30 -7.09 -5.96
C ALA A 58 1.89 -7.83 -4.68
N ALA A 59 2.84 -8.11 -3.80
CA ALA A 59 2.60 -8.75 -2.51
C ALA A 59 1.71 -7.89 -1.60
N LEU A 60 1.99 -6.60 -1.44
CA LEU A 60 1.19 -5.67 -0.63
C LEU A 60 -0.26 -5.55 -1.11
N ARG A 61 -0.47 -5.47 -2.44
CA ARG A 61 -1.83 -5.43 -3.02
C ARG A 61 -2.56 -6.76 -2.85
N THR A 62 -1.87 -7.87 -3.04
CA THR A 62 -2.45 -9.21 -2.86
C THR A 62 -2.80 -9.44 -1.39
N LEU A 63 -1.93 -9.05 -0.46
CA LEU A 63 -2.15 -9.08 0.98
C LEU A 63 -3.38 -8.26 1.37
N SER A 64 -3.47 -7.01 0.87
CA SER A 64 -4.64 -6.16 1.08
C SER A 64 -5.92 -6.82 0.57
N TYR A 65 -5.87 -7.45 -0.61
CA TYR A 65 -7.02 -8.15 -1.15
C TYR A 65 -7.42 -9.35 -0.28
N THR A 66 -6.47 -10.20 0.09
CA THR A 66 -6.72 -11.38 0.91
C THR A 66 -7.28 -11.01 2.29
N LEU A 67 -6.79 -9.94 2.94
CA LEU A 67 -7.37 -9.44 4.19
C LEU A 67 -8.84 -9.03 4.02
N LYS A 68 -9.20 -8.40 2.90
CA LYS A 68 -10.60 -8.05 2.61
C LYS A 68 -11.47 -9.26 2.34
N THR A 69 -10.93 -10.26 1.66
CA THR A 69 -11.65 -11.51 1.37
C THR A 69 -11.91 -12.30 2.64
N LEU A 70 -10.93 -12.37 3.55
CA LEU A 70 -11.09 -13.03 4.84
C LEU A 70 -12.01 -12.26 5.80
N GLY A 71 -12.00 -10.92 5.73
CA GLY A 71 -12.79 -10.09 6.64
C GLY A 71 -12.26 -10.05 8.08
N GLU A 72 -11.08 -10.62 8.32
CA GLU A 72 -10.36 -10.59 9.60
C GLU A 72 -8.85 -10.55 9.37
N VAL A 73 -8.10 -10.24 10.43
CA VAL A 73 -6.63 -10.31 10.44
C VAL A 73 -6.21 -11.58 11.18
N PRO A 74 -5.68 -12.60 10.49
CA PRO A 74 -5.26 -13.85 11.13
C PRO A 74 -4.18 -13.62 12.19
N LEU A 75 -4.24 -14.39 13.28
CA LEU A 75 -3.31 -14.26 14.41
C LEU A 75 -1.85 -14.48 13.96
N GLU A 76 -1.63 -15.48 13.10
CA GLU A 76 -0.32 -15.84 12.56
C GLU A 76 0.28 -14.71 11.72
N PHE A 77 -0.57 -13.87 11.12
CA PHE A 77 -0.13 -12.70 10.38
C PHE A 77 0.17 -11.51 11.31
N LYS A 78 -0.56 -11.37 12.43
CA LYS A 78 -0.29 -10.31 13.44
C LYS A 78 1.12 -10.41 14.03
N GLU A 79 1.67 -11.62 14.16
CA GLU A 79 3.02 -11.84 14.69
C GLU A 79 4.14 -11.32 13.75
N LEU A 80 3.89 -11.32 12.43
CA LEU A 80 4.83 -10.82 11.42
C LEU A 80 4.62 -9.35 11.06
N PHE A 81 3.53 -8.77 11.57
CA PHE A 81 3.01 -7.50 11.13
C PHE A 81 4.01 -6.37 11.40
N ASP A 82 4.51 -6.26 12.63
CA ASP A 82 5.36 -5.13 13.04
C ASP A 82 6.66 -5.03 12.23
N SER A 83 7.39 -6.14 12.04
CA SER A 83 8.65 -6.17 11.27
C SER A 83 8.43 -5.90 9.79
N THR A 84 7.38 -6.48 9.21
CA THR A 84 7.04 -6.32 7.79
C THR A 84 6.65 -4.88 7.45
N ILE A 85 5.89 -4.21 8.32
CA ILE A 85 5.43 -2.82 8.08
C ILE A 85 6.58 -1.85 8.17
N VAL A 86 7.41 -1.95 9.22
CA VAL A 86 8.52 -1.02 9.43
C VAL A 86 9.41 -1.00 8.18
N ALA A 87 9.74 -2.19 7.67
CA ALA A 87 10.53 -2.33 6.46
C ALA A 87 9.84 -1.76 5.21
N ALA A 88 8.54 -2.01 5.03
CA ALA A 88 7.81 -1.58 3.83
C ALA A 88 7.51 -0.08 3.82
N VAL A 89 7.18 0.50 4.98
CA VAL A 89 6.87 1.93 5.14
C VAL A 89 8.12 2.78 5.02
N SER A 90 9.29 2.28 5.43
CA SER A 90 10.58 2.98 5.30
C SER A 90 11.38 2.60 4.05
N HIS A 91 10.76 1.87 3.11
CA HIS A 91 11.41 1.40 1.90
C HIS A 91 11.85 2.56 0.99
N SER A 92 12.99 2.46 0.30
CA SER A 92 13.54 3.52 -0.56
C SER A 92 12.65 3.90 -1.76
N SER A 93 11.91 2.92 -2.31
CA SER A 93 10.90 3.17 -3.35
C SER A 93 9.61 3.78 -2.78
N GLN A 94 9.26 4.97 -3.26
CA GLN A 94 8.02 5.67 -2.89
C GLN A 94 6.76 4.83 -3.18
N LEU A 95 6.73 4.08 -4.27
CA LEU A 95 5.57 3.25 -4.61
C LEU A 95 5.34 2.14 -3.58
N VAL A 96 6.40 1.50 -3.10
CA VAL A 96 6.31 0.47 -2.05
C VAL A 96 5.74 1.09 -0.76
N ARG A 97 6.21 2.29 -0.38
CA ARG A 97 5.69 3.00 0.80
C ARG A 97 4.20 3.32 0.68
N ILE A 98 3.74 3.74 -0.50
CA ILE A 98 2.32 4.03 -0.75
C ILE A 98 1.48 2.75 -0.62
N GLU A 99 1.90 1.64 -1.24
CA GLU A 99 1.18 0.37 -1.13
C GLU A 99 1.17 -0.16 0.31
N ALA A 100 2.25 0.04 1.07
CA ALA A 100 2.33 -0.34 2.47
C ALA A 100 1.31 0.44 3.32
N ALA A 101 1.21 1.75 3.10
CA ALA A 101 0.19 2.59 3.75
C ALA A 101 -1.24 2.18 3.38
N LEU A 102 -1.47 1.79 2.12
CA LEU A 102 -2.76 1.26 1.69
C LEU A 102 -3.09 -0.09 2.34
N ALA A 103 -2.11 -0.97 2.49
CA ALA A 103 -2.29 -2.26 3.18
C ALA A 103 -2.63 -2.05 4.67
N LEU A 104 -1.94 -1.13 5.35
CA LEU A 104 -2.27 -0.73 6.72
C LEU A 104 -3.68 -0.16 6.86
N ARG A 105 -4.11 0.64 5.88
CA ARG A 105 -5.48 1.14 5.84
C ARG A 105 -6.48 -0.01 5.72
N VAL A 106 -6.21 -0.99 4.86
CA VAL A 106 -7.09 -2.16 4.73
C VAL A 106 -7.14 -2.97 6.02
N LEU A 107 -6.00 -3.19 6.66
CA LEU A 107 -5.95 -3.87 7.94
C LEU A 107 -6.77 -3.12 9.01
N ALA A 108 -6.68 -1.79 9.05
CA ALA A 108 -7.50 -0.96 9.93
C ALA A 108 -9.00 -0.97 9.57
N GLU A 109 -9.36 -1.15 8.30
CA GLU A 109 -10.75 -1.36 7.86
C GLU A 109 -11.29 -2.72 8.35
N VAL A 110 -10.44 -3.75 8.32
CA VAL A 110 -10.78 -5.13 8.68
C VAL A 110 -10.78 -5.36 10.21
N ASP A 111 -9.81 -4.79 10.92
CA ASP A 111 -9.69 -4.83 12.38
C ASP A 111 -9.58 -3.41 12.95
N PRO A 112 -10.71 -2.72 13.22
CA PRO A 112 -10.71 -1.37 13.78
C PRO A 112 -9.99 -1.22 15.12
N THR A 113 -9.77 -2.31 15.86
CA THR A 113 -9.15 -2.26 17.20
C THR A 113 -7.68 -1.86 17.13
N CYS A 114 -7.00 -2.15 16.01
CA CYS A 114 -5.59 -1.84 15.82
C CYS A 114 -5.33 -0.35 15.50
N VAL A 115 -6.36 0.42 15.13
CA VAL A 115 -6.22 1.81 14.64
C VAL A 115 -5.58 2.73 15.69
N GLY A 116 -5.98 2.61 16.95
CA GLY A 116 -5.41 3.42 18.02
C GLY A 116 -3.91 3.16 18.21
N GLY A 117 -3.51 1.89 18.20
CA GLY A 117 -2.11 1.47 18.28
C GLY A 117 -1.30 1.94 17.08
N LEU A 118 -1.83 1.76 15.87
CA LEU A 118 -1.19 2.20 14.62
C LEU A 118 -0.99 3.72 14.58
N ILE A 119 -2.01 4.50 14.94
CA ILE A 119 -1.91 5.97 15.00
C ILE A 119 -0.85 6.39 16.02
N SER A 120 -0.86 5.78 17.21
CA SER A 120 0.13 6.11 18.26
C SER A 120 1.55 5.79 17.81
N TYR A 121 1.75 4.61 17.22
CA TYR A 121 3.03 4.18 16.65
C TYR A 121 3.52 5.18 15.58
N VAL A 122 2.68 5.47 14.57
CA VAL A 122 3.03 6.37 13.46
C VAL A 122 3.36 7.78 13.96
N VAL A 123 2.56 8.32 14.89
CA VAL A 123 2.82 9.66 15.46
C VAL A 123 4.13 9.70 16.25
N THR A 124 4.44 8.64 16.98
CA THR A 124 5.69 8.53 17.75
C THR A 124 6.88 8.44 16.82
N THR A 125 6.85 7.53 15.83
CA THR A 125 7.92 7.37 14.84
C THR A 125 8.11 8.63 13.99
N LEU A 126 7.02 9.31 13.59
CA LEU A 126 7.09 10.57 12.86
C LEU A 126 7.74 11.67 13.68
N SER A 127 7.43 11.74 14.99
CA SER A 127 8.05 12.72 15.89
C SER A 127 9.56 12.47 16.00
N ALA A 128 9.96 11.21 16.19
CA ALA A 128 11.37 10.81 16.24
C ALA A 128 12.12 11.11 14.93
N SER A 129 11.57 10.70 13.77
CA SER A 129 12.20 10.97 12.47
C SER A 129 12.29 12.46 12.15
N ARG A 130 11.28 13.27 12.52
CA ARG A 130 11.35 14.74 12.34
C ARG A 130 12.50 15.35 13.11
N ASP A 131 12.73 14.89 14.33
CA ASP A 131 13.79 15.41 15.18
C ASP A 131 15.17 14.97 14.61
N ASN A 132 15.29 13.75 14.07
CA ASN A 132 16.52 13.26 13.41
C ASN A 132 16.86 14.01 12.11
N VAL A 133 15.87 14.37 11.28
CA VAL A 133 16.08 15.09 10.01
C VAL A 133 16.80 16.43 10.19
N SER A 134 16.70 17.05 11.37
CA SER A 134 17.37 18.32 11.66
C SER A 134 18.89 18.19 11.87
N PHE A 135 19.39 16.97 12.14
CA PHE A 135 20.80 16.69 12.46
C PHE A 135 21.52 15.88 11.39
N GLU A 136 20.82 15.03 10.64
CA GLU A 136 21.41 14.10 9.68
C GLU A 136 21.91 14.76 8.37
N LYS A 137 22.99 14.22 7.79
CA LYS A 137 23.58 14.69 6.52
C LYS A 137 23.77 13.54 5.53
N GLY A 138 23.74 13.87 4.23
CA GLY A 138 24.08 12.92 3.17
C GLY A 138 23.07 11.77 2.99
N SER A 139 23.56 10.53 2.90
CA SER A 139 22.73 9.33 2.67
C SER A 139 21.77 9.01 3.82
N ASN A 140 22.15 9.33 5.05
CA ASN A 140 21.32 9.10 6.24
C ASN A 140 20.08 10.00 6.22
N LEU A 141 20.24 11.26 5.82
CA LEU A 141 19.14 12.20 5.64
C LEU A 141 18.10 11.67 4.65
N LYS A 142 18.55 11.01 3.57
CA LYS A 142 17.64 10.42 2.57
C LYS A 142 16.83 9.27 3.17
N ILE A 143 17.46 8.40 3.98
CA ILE A 143 16.79 7.28 4.65
C ILE A 143 15.74 7.82 5.63
N GLU A 144 16.10 8.81 6.45
CA GLU A 144 15.15 9.45 7.37
C GLU A 144 14.00 10.14 6.64
N LEU A 145 14.26 10.79 5.50
CA LEU A 145 13.22 11.43 4.69
C LEU A 145 12.27 10.40 4.05
N ASP A 146 12.81 9.26 3.59
CA ASP A 146 12.01 8.16 3.06
C ASP A 146 11.12 7.54 4.15
N SER A 147 11.67 7.30 5.34
CA SER A 147 10.91 6.87 6.53
C SER A 147 9.82 7.87 6.90
N LEU A 148 10.17 9.16 7.01
CA LEU A 148 9.24 10.24 7.34
C LEU A 148 8.08 10.33 6.33
N ASN A 149 8.38 10.23 5.03
CA ASN A 149 7.39 10.19 3.97
C ASN A 149 6.46 8.98 4.11
N GLY A 150 7.03 7.80 4.39
CA GLY A 150 6.29 6.58 4.69
C GLY A 150 5.29 6.79 5.82
N GLN A 151 5.76 7.19 7.00
CA GLN A 151 4.93 7.40 8.19
C GLN A 151 3.82 8.43 7.94
N THR A 152 4.14 9.53 7.27
CA THR A 152 3.14 10.55 6.90
C THR A 152 2.08 9.99 5.96
N THR A 153 2.47 9.12 5.03
CA THR A 153 1.56 8.45 4.10
C THR A 153 0.63 7.47 4.83
N VAL A 154 1.16 6.72 5.81
CA VAL A 154 0.34 5.85 6.67
C VAL A 154 -0.68 6.67 7.45
N LEU A 155 -0.25 7.75 8.10
CA LEU A 155 -1.14 8.63 8.85
C LEU A 155 -2.27 9.18 7.97
N ALA A 156 -1.93 9.63 6.76
CA ALA A 156 -2.93 10.07 5.78
C ALA A 156 -3.91 8.93 5.42
N ALA A 157 -3.41 7.72 5.17
CA ALA A 157 -4.25 6.57 4.84
C ALA A 157 -5.22 6.21 5.98
N LEU A 158 -4.77 6.23 7.24
CA LEU A 158 -5.60 5.98 8.42
C LEU A 158 -6.63 7.10 8.65
N VAL A 159 -6.24 8.37 8.50
CA VAL A 159 -7.18 9.52 8.59
C VAL A 159 -8.28 9.39 7.54
N SER A 160 -7.96 8.87 6.34
CA SER A 160 -8.92 8.74 5.24
C SER A 160 -10.09 7.79 5.51
N ILE A 161 -9.90 6.80 6.38
CA ILE A 161 -10.93 5.83 6.77
C ILE A 161 -11.63 6.17 8.08
N SER A 162 -11.19 7.24 8.75
CA SER A 162 -11.79 7.69 10.01
C SER A 162 -13.32 7.88 9.97
N PRO A 163 -13.96 8.34 8.87
CA PRO A 163 -15.43 8.44 8.82
C PRO A 163 -16.16 7.09 8.78
N LYS A 164 -15.45 5.99 8.47
CA LYS A 164 -16.03 4.65 8.29
C LYS A 164 -15.81 3.74 9.50
N LEU A 165 -15.01 4.17 10.48
CA LEU A 165 -14.67 3.36 11.64
C LEU A 165 -15.76 3.47 12.72
N PRO A 166 -16.31 2.35 13.22
CA PRO A 166 -17.43 2.35 14.17
C PRO A 166 -17.08 2.92 15.56
N LEU A 167 -15.80 2.98 15.92
CA LEU A 167 -15.33 3.33 17.27
C LEU A 167 -14.97 4.81 17.46
N GLY A 168 -15.11 5.65 16.42
CA GLY A 168 -14.67 7.03 16.50
C GLY A 168 -13.15 7.18 16.67
N TYR A 169 -12.67 8.41 16.52
CA TYR A 169 -11.24 8.71 16.53
C TYR A 169 -10.69 8.77 17.95
N PRO A 170 -9.42 8.38 18.22
CA PRO A 170 -8.81 8.68 19.50
C PRO A 170 -8.80 10.20 19.71
N ALA A 171 -9.32 10.67 20.84
CA ALA A 171 -9.51 12.09 21.19
C ALA A 171 -8.22 12.95 21.16
N ARG A 172 -7.05 12.33 20.95
CA ARG A 172 -5.72 12.94 20.96
C ARG A 172 -5.32 13.63 19.65
N LEU A 173 -6.06 13.43 18.56
CA LEU A 173 -5.79 14.16 17.31
C LEU A 173 -6.62 15.44 17.28
N HIS A 174 -6.04 16.50 17.82
CA HIS A 174 -6.65 17.83 17.85
C HIS A 174 -7.06 18.29 16.44
N LEU A 175 -8.31 18.69 16.28
CA LEU A 175 -8.98 19.05 15.02
C LEU A 175 -8.18 20.02 14.12
N LYS A 176 -7.33 20.89 14.69
CA LYS A 176 -6.48 21.82 13.91
C LYS A 176 -5.34 21.13 13.12
N LYS A 177 -4.87 19.96 13.56
CA LYS A 177 -3.88 19.14 12.81
C LYS A 177 -4.53 18.32 11.69
N GLN A 178 -5.85 18.15 11.74
CA GLN A 178 -6.62 17.38 10.76
C GLN A 178 -6.72 18.10 9.40
N GLU A 179 -6.73 19.42 9.36
CA GLU A 179 -6.77 20.20 8.10
C GLU A 179 -5.46 20.15 7.32
N SER A 180 -4.31 20.24 8.00
CA SER A 180 -2.99 20.03 7.38
C SER A 180 -2.83 18.58 6.88
N MET A 181 -3.33 17.60 7.65
CA MET A 181 -3.43 16.21 7.18
C MET A 181 -4.39 16.04 6.00
N ARG A 182 -5.51 16.78 5.92
CA ARG A 182 -6.42 16.80 4.76
C ARG A 182 -5.75 17.35 3.50
N ALA A 183 -4.83 18.31 3.61
CA ALA A 183 -4.06 18.79 2.47
C ALA A 183 -3.08 17.72 1.94
N SER A 184 -2.39 16.99 2.84
CA SER A 184 -1.63 15.78 2.46
C SER A 184 -2.53 14.69 1.89
N LEU A 185 -3.75 14.53 2.42
CA LEU A 185 -4.80 13.65 1.89
C LEU A 185 -5.20 14.05 0.45
N HIS A 186 -5.20 15.34 0.14
CA HIS A 186 -5.49 15.90 -1.19
C HIS A 186 -4.37 15.60 -2.19
N CYS A 187 -3.11 15.56 -1.72
CA CYS A 187 -1.96 15.10 -2.50
C CYS A 187 -2.00 13.58 -2.70
N PHE A 188 -2.35 12.83 -1.66
CA PHE A 188 -2.54 11.37 -1.68
C PHE A 188 -3.68 10.97 -2.64
N THR A 189 -4.85 11.62 -2.56
CA THR A 189 -5.96 11.40 -3.49
C THR A 189 -5.65 11.87 -4.90
N ARG A 190 -4.91 12.98 -5.12
CA ARG A 190 -4.44 13.36 -6.45
C ARG A 190 -3.50 12.32 -7.06
N TYR A 191 -2.57 11.77 -6.29
CA TYR A 191 -1.69 10.69 -6.77
C TYR A 191 -2.48 9.40 -7.03
N PHE A 192 -3.42 9.06 -6.15
CA PHE A 192 -4.29 7.89 -6.27
C PHE A 192 -5.16 7.97 -7.53
N PHE A 193 -5.87 9.10 -7.74
CA PHE A 193 -6.62 9.34 -8.98
C PHE A 193 -5.68 9.34 -10.18
N LYS A 194 -4.59 10.10 -10.17
CA LYS A 194 -3.78 10.27 -11.37
C LYS A 194 -3.04 8.99 -11.80
N HIS A 195 -2.66 8.11 -10.88
CA HIS A 195 -1.93 6.87 -11.22
C HIS A 195 -2.87 5.68 -11.45
N TYR A 196 -3.93 5.53 -10.66
CA TYR A 196 -4.86 4.40 -10.79
C TYR A 196 -6.05 4.67 -11.71
N PHE A 197 -6.60 5.90 -11.74
CA PHE A 197 -7.64 6.25 -12.71
C PHE A 197 -7.08 6.18 -14.13
N TYR A 198 -5.87 6.70 -14.40
CA TYR A 198 -5.27 6.58 -15.74
C TYR A 198 -4.96 5.14 -16.15
N GLN A 199 -4.50 4.28 -15.22
CA GLN A 199 -4.28 2.87 -15.52
C GLN A 199 -5.61 2.12 -15.73
N ALA A 200 -6.60 2.34 -14.86
CA ALA A 200 -7.94 1.77 -15.01
C ALA A 200 -8.62 2.25 -16.31
N LEU A 201 -8.53 3.55 -16.63
CA LEU A 201 -9.09 4.12 -17.87
C LEU A 201 -8.34 3.62 -19.11
N ARG A 202 -7.01 3.42 -19.06
CA ARG A 202 -6.23 2.87 -20.17
C ARG A 202 -6.52 1.38 -20.39
N ILE A 203 -6.74 0.62 -19.33
CA ILE A 203 -7.14 -0.79 -19.38
C ILE A 203 -8.59 -0.90 -19.86
N LEU A 204 -9.53 -0.12 -19.32
CA LEU A 204 -10.92 -0.04 -19.79
C LEU A 204 -11.01 0.41 -21.24
N ARG A 205 -10.19 1.38 -21.68
CA ARG A 205 -10.14 1.85 -23.08
C ARG A 205 -9.56 0.79 -24.00
N LYS A 206 -8.49 0.07 -23.60
CA LYS A 206 -7.96 -1.08 -24.36
C LYS A 206 -8.95 -2.25 -24.41
N TRP A 207 -9.66 -2.52 -23.32
CA TRP A 207 -10.67 -3.58 -23.23
C TRP A 207 -11.87 -3.24 -24.09
N CYS A 208 -12.40 -2.01 -24.00
CA CYS A 208 -13.50 -1.50 -24.82
C CYS A 208 -13.15 -1.45 -26.32
N LEU A 209 -11.91 -1.06 -26.69
CA LEU A 209 -11.46 -1.17 -28.08
C LEU A 209 -11.35 -2.63 -28.55
N SER A 210 -10.88 -3.55 -27.69
CA SER A 210 -10.75 -4.98 -28.01
C SER A 210 -12.10 -5.68 -28.14
N THR A 211 -13.09 -5.35 -27.29
CA THR A 211 -14.46 -5.86 -27.40
C THR A 211 -15.23 -5.21 -28.54
N ALA A 212 -15.05 -3.92 -28.82
CA ALA A 212 -15.65 -3.26 -29.98
C ALA A 212 -15.11 -3.82 -31.31
N LEU A 213 -13.80 -4.11 -31.42
CA LEU A 213 -13.22 -4.79 -32.59
C LEU A 213 -13.69 -6.25 -32.73
N ARG A 214 -13.93 -6.96 -31.63
CA ARG A 214 -14.52 -8.32 -31.70
C ARG A 214 -15.99 -8.33 -32.12
N GLN A 215 -16.75 -7.28 -31.80
CA GLN A 215 -18.15 -7.16 -32.24
C GLN A 215 -18.29 -6.70 -33.70
N THR A 216 -17.28 -6.05 -34.29
CA THR A 216 -17.30 -5.68 -35.72
C THR A 216 -16.82 -6.79 -36.67
N VAL A 217 -16.12 -7.82 -36.16
CA VAL A 217 -15.64 -8.96 -36.98
C VAL A 217 -16.60 -10.16 -36.95
N VAL A 218 -17.62 -10.16 -36.08
CA VAL A 218 -18.66 -11.21 -36.04
C VAL A 218 -19.94 -10.80 -36.80
N VAL A 219 -19.95 -9.61 -37.42
CA VAL A 219 -21.00 -9.17 -38.34
C VAL A 219 -20.34 -8.67 -39.63
N LEU A 220 -19.71 -9.60 -40.37
CA LEU A 220 -19.38 -9.48 -41.79
C LEU A 220 -19.25 -10.89 -42.38
#